data_AF-A0AAJ2GXW8-F1
#
_entry.id   AF-A0AAJ2GXW8-F1
#
_cell.length_a   1.000
_cell.length_b   1.000
_cell.length_c   1.000
_cell.angle_alpha   90.00
_cell.angle_beta   90.00
_cell.angle_gamma   90.00
#
_symmetry.space_group_name_H-M   'P 1'
#
loop_
_entity.id
_entity.type
_entity.pdbx_description
1 polymer ?
#
loop_
_entity_poly.entity_id
_entity_poly.type
_entity_poly.pdbx_seq_one_letter_code
_entity_poly.pdbx_strand_id
1 'polypeptide(L)'
;TGGGKTEAYLGLAAFTLIYKRLEEGIKADGVQILMRYTLRLLTAQQLQRAATLICCLEAIRQEENIPGKRFSIGLWVGGKNTPNKRSQALIDLKELKRNVEKNKESTNPFLLDRCPYCATQMGIVKTKKNSKTVVGYKASKQSDSVIFSCVDQQCLFHGQIPVFVIDEDIYDERPSIVIATVDKFAMLAWQPKIRSIF
;
A
#
# COMPACT_ATOMS: atom_id res chain seq x y z
N THR A 1 -8.43 21.24 -10.49
CA THR A 1 -9.73 21.17 -11.19
C THR A 1 -10.48 19.91 -10.77
N GLY A 2 -11.60 20.05 -10.06
CA GLY A 2 -12.45 18.95 -9.56
C GLY A 2 -13.32 18.26 -10.61
N GLY A 3 -12.82 18.06 -11.83
CA GLY A 3 -13.58 17.52 -12.96
C GLY A 3 -13.65 15.99 -13.02
N GLY A 4 -13.55 15.29 -11.89
CA GLY A 4 -13.73 13.83 -11.84
C GLY A 4 -12.64 12.98 -12.53
N LYS A 5 -11.51 13.58 -12.92
CA LYS A 5 -10.46 12.87 -13.70
C LYS A 5 -9.90 11.67 -12.95
N THR A 6 -9.60 11.84 -11.67
CA THR A 6 -9.04 10.75 -10.84
C THR A 6 -10.04 9.60 -10.74
N GLU A 7 -11.32 9.92 -10.53
CA GLU A 7 -12.42 8.97 -10.43
C GLU A 7 -12.60 8.20 -11.74
N ALA A 8 -12.48 8.87 -12.89
CA ALA A 8 -12.55 8.22 -14.20
C ALA A 8 -11.43 7.19 -14.40
N TYR A 9 -10.17 7.54 -14.12
CA TYR A 9 -9.06 6.59 -14.24
C TYR A 9 -9.15 5.45 -13.21
N LEU A 10 -9.62 5.73 -11.99
CA LEU A 10 -9.87 4.70 -10.99
C LEU A 10 -11.01 3.76 -11.39
N GLY A 11 -12.07 4.27 -12.02
CA GLY A 11 -13.16 3.45 -12.55
C GLY A 11 -12.69 2.52 -13.67
N LEU A 12 -11.91 3.04 -14.63
CA LEU A 12 -11.29 2.22 -15.67
C LEU A 12 -10.34 1.18 -15.09
N ALA A 13 -9.58 1.55 -14.05
CA ALA A 13 -8.71 0.63 -13.35
C ALA A 13 -9.51 -0.52 -12.73
N ALA A 14 -10.57 -0.21 -11.99
CA ALA A 14 -11.46 -1.17 -11.37
C ALA A 14 -12.03 -2.16 -12.40
N PHE A 15 -12.57 -1.62 -13.50
CA PHE A 15 -13.13 -2.40 -14.59
C PHE A 15 -12.09 -3.34 -15.20
N THR A 16 -10.89 -2.83 -15.51
CA THR A 16 -9.81 -3.62 -16.13
C THR A 16 -9.37 -4.77 -15.22
N LEU A 17 -9.19 -4.51 -13.92
CA LEU A 17 -8.77 -5.52 -12.95
C LEU A 17 -9.79 -6.67 -12.83
N ILE A 18 -11.08 -6.33 -12.68
CA ILE A 18 -12.15 -7.33 -12.60
C ILE A 18 -12.29 -8.08 -13.92
N TYR A 19 -12.35 -7.36 -15.05
CA TYR A 19 -12.54 -7.95 -16.37
C TYR A 19 -11.48 -9.02 -16.68
N LYS A 20 -10.19 -8.67 -16.50
CA LYS A 20 -9.11 -9.63 -16.72
C LYS A 20 -9.19 -10.85 -15.81
N ARG A 21 -9.63 -10.68 -14.56
CA ARG A 21 -9.83 -11.81 -13.62
C ARG A 21 -10.94 -12.74 -14.05
N LEU A 22 -12.01 -12.20 -14.61
CA LEU A 22 -13.12 -13.00 -15.16
C LEU A 22 -12.74 -13.72 -16.45
N GLU A 23 -11.93 -13.10 -17.31
CA GLU A 23 -11.51 -13.67 -18.59
C GLU A 23 -10.35 -14.67 -18.44
N GLU A 24 -9.30 -14.31 -17.71
CA GLU A 24 -8.03 -15.04 -17.66
C GLU A 24 -7.79 -15.76 -16.32
N GLY A 25 -8.63 -15.50 -15.31
CA GLY A 25 -8.53 -16.12 -14.00
C GLY A 25 -7.22 -15.81 -13.27
N ILE A 26 -6.50 -16.87 -12.90
CA ILE A 26 -5.20 -16.79 -12.21
C ILE A 26 -4.12 -16.21 -13.11
N LYS A 27 -4.23 -16.34 -14.44
CA LYS A 27 -3.25 -15.79 -15.39
C LYS A 27 -3.21 -14.26 -15.39
N ALA A 28 -4.28 -13.62 -14.91
CA ALA A 28 -4.34 -12.18 -14.68
C ALA A 28 -3.56 -11.71 -13.42
N ASP A 29 -2.88 -12.60 -12.69
CA ASP A 29 -2.04 -12.22 -11.55
C ASP A 29 -0.87 -11.32 -11.95
N GLY A 30 -0.49 -10.41 -11.05
CA GLY A 30 0.62 -9.49 -11.23
C GLY A 30 0.18 -8.05 -11.46
N VAL A 31 1.11 -7.23 -11.93
CA VAL A 31 0.87 -5.79 -12.16
C VAL A 31 0.11 -5.61 -13.46
N GLN A 32 -1.13 -5.12 -13.36
CA GLN A 32 -1.97 -4.86 -14.53
C GLN A 32 -2.06 -3.36 -14.85
N ILE A 33 -1.86 -2.53 -13.83
CA ILE A 33 -2.03 -1.08 -13.92
C ILE A 33 -0.85 -0.39 -13.29
N LEU A 34 -0.31 0.56 -14.05
CA LEU A 34 0.84 1.35 -13.65
C LEU A 34 0.48 2.83 -13.72
N MET A 35 0.41 3.48 -12.57
CA MET A 35 0.11 4.91 -12.46
C MET A 35 1.39 5.69 -12.21
N ARG A 36 1.73 6.58 -13.13
CA ARG A 36 2.94 7.41 -13.03
C ARG A 36 2.62 8.81 -12.53
N TYR A 37 3.35 9.27 -11.52
CA TYR A 37 3.28 10.65 -11.03
C TYR A 37 4.62 11.38 -11.13
N THR A 38 4.55 12.67 -11.41
CA THR A 38 5.73 13.55 -11.53
C THR A 38 6.11 14.23 -10.21
N LEU A 39 5.14 14.48 -9.32
CA LEU A 39 5.34 15.23 -8.07
C LEU A 39 5.15 14.35 -6.82
N ARG A 40 6.11 14.49 -5.90
CA ARG A 40 6.32 13.63 -4.71
C ARG A 40 5.29 13.81 -3.58
N LEU A 41 4.69 14.99 -3.43
CA LEU A 41 3.76 15.27 -2.32
C LEU A 41 2.35 14.73 -2.59
N LEU A 42 1.95 14.67 -3.88
CA LEU A 42 0.64 14.18 -4.29
C LEU A 42 0.50 12.66 -4.12
N THR A 43 1.60 11.93 -3.98
CA THR A 43 1.61 10.46 -4.07
C THR A 43 0.97 9.78 -2.85
N ALA A 44 1.05 10.37 -1.66
CA ALA A 44 0.37 9.83 -0.47
C ALA A 44 -1.16 9.98 -0.55
N GLN A 45 -1.65 11.14 -0.99
CA GLN A 45 -3.09 11.35 -1.18
C GLN A 45 -3.65 10.47 -2.31
N GLN A 46 -2.91 10.31 -3.41
CA GLN A 46 -3.33 9.40 -4.48
C GLN A 46 -3.25 7.92 -4.05
N LEU A 47 -2.28 7.54 -3.22
CA LEU A 47 -2.23 6.22 -2.61
C LEU A 47 -3.47 5.94 -1.78
N GLN A 48 -3.89 6.86 -0.90
CA GLN A 48 -5.09 6.66 -0.07
C GLN A 48 -6.32 6.36 -0.93
N ARG A 49 -6.54 7.13 -1.99
CA ARG A 49 -7.69 6.93 -2.90
C ARG A 49 -7.65 5.59 -3.63
N ALA A 50 -6.50 5.24 -4.20
CA ALA A 50 -6.34 3.98 -4.91
C ALA A 50 -6.34 2.76 -3.97
N ALA A 51 -5.84 2.92 -2.74
CA ALA A 51 -5.91 1.89 -1.71
C ALA A 51 -7.35 1.62 -1.26
N THR A 52 -8.20 2.65 -1.16
CA THR A 52 -9.64 2.47 -0.92
C THR A 52 -10.27 1.65 -2.04
N LEU A 53 -10.01 2.01 -3.30
CA LEU A 53 -10.50 1.23 -4.45
C LEU A 53 -10.08 -0.24 -4.35
N ILE A 54 -8.81 -0.51 -4.09
CA ILE A 54 -8.27 -1.86 -4.01
C ILE A 54 -8.87 -2.67 -2.86
N CYS A 55 -9.07 -2.05 -1.70
CA CYS A 55 -9.78 -2.70 -0.59
C CYS A 55 -11.23 -3.03 -0.96
N CYS A 56 -11.95 -2.14 -1.65
CA CYS A 56 -13.30 -2.42 -2.12
C CYS A 56 -13.32 -3.55 -3.17
N LEU A 57 -12.39 -3.54 -4.12
CA LEU A 57 -12.27 -4.60 -5.13
C LEU A 57 -11.95 -5.94 -4.51
N GLU A 58 -11.09 -5.99 -3.49
CA GLU A 58 -10.79 -7.24 -2.79
C GLU A 58 -12.01 -7.75 -2.00
N ALA A 59 -12.82 -6.86 -1.42
CA ALA A 59 -14.08 -7.27 -0.78
C ALA A 59 -15.03 -7.91 -1.80
N ILE A 60 -15.24 -7.26 -2.95
CA ILE A 60 -16.06 -7.79 -4.05
C ILE A 60 -15.49 -9.11 -4.57
N ARG A 61 -14.15 -9.22 -4.72
CA ARG A 61 -13.50 -10.45 -5.18
C ARG A 61 -13.81 -11.64 -4.27
N GLN A 62 -13.83 -11.42 -2.96
CA GLN A 62 -14.15 -12.46 -1.98
C GLN A 62 -15.65 -12.80 -1.97
N GLU A 63 -16.52 -11.79 -2.03
CA GLU A 63 -17.97 -11.97 -2.05
C GLU A 63 -18.45 -12.72 -3.30
N GLU A 64 -17.95 -12.33 -4.48
CA GLU A 64 -18.33 -12.89 -5.78
C GLU A 64 -17.47 -14.09 -6.20
N ASN A 65 -16.57 -14.56 -5.34
CA ASN A 65 -15.64 -15.67 -5.62
C ASN A 65 -14.83 -15.51 -6.92
N ILE A 66 -14.43 -14.26 -7.22
CA ILE A 66 -13.62 -13.97 -8.41
C ILE A 66 -12.23 -14.64 -8.24
N PRO A 67 -11.77 -15.44 -9.23
CA PRO A 67 -10.54 -16.22 -9.13
C PRO A 67 -9.28 -15.34 -9.14
N GLY A 68 -8.14 -15.95 -8.79
CA GLY A 68 -6.83 -15.29 -8.81
C GLY A 68 -6.40 -14.74 -7.45
N LYS A 69 -5.19 -14.17 -7.43
CA LYS A 69 -4.61 -13.55 -6.25
C LYS A 69 -5.39 -12.31 -5.82
N ARG A 70 -5.38 -12.07 -4.51
CA ARG A 70 -5.83 -10.85 -3.85
C ARG A 70 -5.45 -9.58 -4.61
N PHE A 71 -6.40 -8.66 -4.78
CA PHE A 71 -6.10 -7.34 -5.33
C PHE A 71 -5.24 -6.54 -4.34
N SER A 72 -4.20 -5.90 -4.85
CA SER A 72 -3.26 -5.13 -4.03
C SER A 72 -2.67 -3.93 -4.75
N ILE A 73 -2.10 -3.01 -3.95
CA ILE A 73 -1.46 -1.79 -4.44
C ILE A 73 -0.04 -1.60 -3.89
N GLY A 74 0.87 -1.22 -4.76
CA GLY A 74 2.25 -0.83 -4.45
C GLY A 74 2.46 0.68 -4.58
N LEU A 75 3.18 1.29 -3.64
CA LEU A 75 3.71 2.66 -3.76
C LEU A 75 5.23 2.62 -3.95
N TRP A 76 5.68 2.87 -5.18
CA TRP A 76 7.06 2.73 -5.61
C TRP A 76 7.68 4.10 -5.96
N VAL A 77 8.09 4.86 -4.94
CA VAL A 77 8.32 6.32 -5.05
C VAL A 77 9.68 6.84 -4.55
N GLY A 78 10.63 5.95 -4.25
CA GLY A 78 11.99 6.31 -3.87
C GLY A 78 12.26 6.34 -2.37
N GLY A 79 13.51 6.01 -2.00
CA GLY A 79 13.93 5.77 -0.61
C GLY A 79 13.90 6.98 0.34
N LYS A 80 13.57 8.18 -0.16
CA LYS A 80 13.38 9.37 0.68
C LYS A 80 12.00 9.39 1.35
N ASN A 81 11.03 8.61 0.84
CA ASN A 81 9.63 8.66 1.26
C ASN A 81 9.18 7.37 1.95
N THR A 82 9.66 6.24 1.45
CA THR A 82 9.35 4.91 2.01
C THR A 82 10.60 4.04 2.01
N PRO A 83 10.70 3.02 2.89
CA PRO A 83 11.88 2.18 2.96
C PRO A 83 12.03 1.33 1.68
N ASN A 84 13.23 1.30 1.09
CA ASN A 84 13.49 0.41 -0.05
C ASN A 84 13.72 -1.07 0.38
N LYS A 85 14.13 -1.30 1.64
CA LYS A 85 14.51 -2.62 2.15
C LYS A 85 13.66 -3.02 3.34
N ARG A 86 13.33 -4.31 3.44
CA ARG A 86 12.61 -4.90 4.57
C ARG A 86 13.31 -4.67 5.91
N SER A 87 14.63 -4.88 5.94
CA SER A 87 15.46 -4.67 7.13
C SER A 87 15.38 -3.22 7.63
N GLN A 88 15.38 -2.24 6.71
CA GLN A 88 15.24 -0.83 7.05
C GLN A 88 13.84 -0.54 7.59
N ALA A 89 12.78 -1.07 6.96
CA ALA A 89 11.41 -0.90 7.43
C ALA A 89 11.21 -1.42 8.87
N LEU A 90 11.83 -2.55 9.22
CA LEU A 90 11.79 -3.09 10.58
C LEU A 90 12.52 -2.20 11.59
N ILE A 91 13.64 -1.59 11.21
CA ILE A 91 14.36 -0.60 12.02
C ILE A 91 13.49 0.63 12.22
N ASP A 92 12.96 1.19 11.13
CA ASP A 92 12.12 2.40 11.14
C ASP A 92 10.87 2.21 12.03
N LEU A 93 10.23 1.03 11.97
CA LEU A 93 9.09 0.72 12.83
C LEU A 93 9.48 0.66 14.31
N LYS A 94 10.63 0.07 14.64
CA LYS A 94 11.14 -0.01 16.02
C LYS A 94 11.49 1.38 16.56
N GLU A 95 12.15 2.20 15.75
CA GLU A 95 12.50 3.58 16.11
C GLU A 95 11.26 4.46 16.29
N LEU A 96 10.28 4.35 15.38
CA LEU A 96 9.01 5.05 15.47
C LEU A 96 8.31 4.74 16.80
N LYS A 97 8.17 3.46 17.16
CA LYS A 97 7.56 3.04 18.43
C LYS A 97 8.32 3.61 19.63
N ARG A 98 9.64 3.46 19.64
CA ARG A 98 10.50 3.94 20.73
C ARG A 98 10.45 5.46 20.91
N ASN A 99 10.42 6.21 19.82
CA ASN A 99 10.38 7.67 19.87
C ASN A 99 9.02 8.17 20.36
N VAL A 100 7.93 7.54 19.92
CA VAL A 100 6.57 7.85 20.38
C VAL A 100 6.41 7.56 21.88
N GLU A 101 6.94 6.44 22.38
CA GLU A 101 6.98 6.12 23.82
C GLU A 101 7.76 7.16 24.63
N LYS A 102 8.84 7.71 24.06
CA LYS A 102 9.67 8.75 24.67
C LYS A 102 9.15 10.18 24.44
N ASN A 103 7.94 10.34 23.89
CA ASN A 103 7.35 11.64 23.53
C ASN A 103 8.24 12.51 22.62
N LYS A 104 9.10 11.90 21.80
CA LYS A 104 9.89 12.60 20.79
C LYS A 104 9.05 12.88 19.55
N GLU A 105 9.38 13.93 18.82
CA GLU A 105 8.82 14.14 17.48
C GLU A 105 9.24 13.00 16.54
N SER A 106 8.29 12.52 15.76
CA SER A 106 8.51 11.45 14.79
C SER A 106 7.51 11.57 13.66
N THR A 107 8.00 11.34 12.45
CA THR A 107 7.19 11.28 11.24
C THR A 107 6.85 9.82 10.93
N ASN A 108 5.73 9.61 10.23
CA ASN A 108 5.32 8.28 9.81
C ASN A 108 6.01 7.90 8.49
N PRO A 109 6.93 6.92 8.48
CA PRO A 109 7.65 6.52 7.26
C PRO A 109 6.80 5.67 6.30
N PHE A 110 5.60 5.25 6.72
CA PHE A 110 4.78 4.29 5.97
C PHE A 110 3.60 4.92 5.22
N LEU A 111 3.39 6.23 5.35
CA LEU A 111 2.42 7.06 4.62
C LEU A 111 0.92 6.69 4.76
N LEU A 112 0.59 5.56 5.39
CA LEU A 112 -0.78 5.11 5.63
C LEU A 112 -1.21 5.40 7.08
N ASP A 113 -2.02 6.42 7.28
CA ASP A 113 -2.47 6.91 8.60
C ASP A 113 -3.91 6.50 8.97
N ARG A 114 -4.63 5.85 8.06
CA ARG A 114 -5.97 5.30 8.27
C ARG A 114 -6.17 4.03 7.46
N CYS A 115 -7.06 3.16 7.92
CA CYS A 115 -7.51 2.00 7.15
C CYS A 115 -8.22 2.49 5.88
N PRO A 116 -7.80 2.10 4.66
CA PRO A 116 -8.45 2.54 3.42
C PRO A 116 -9.90 2.08 3.26
N TYR A 117 -10.32 1.07 4.02
CA TYR A 117 -11.66 0.49 3.93
C TYR A 117 -12.64 1.10 4.94
N CYS A 118 -12.33 1.07 6.23
CA CYS A 118 -13.23 1.54 7.30
C CYS A 118 -12.83 2.87 7.93
N ALA A 119 -11.78 3.54 7.41
CA ALA A 119 -11.27 4.83 7.89
C ALA A 119 -10.75 4.87 9.34
N THR A 120 -10.68 3.73 10.04
CA THR A 120 -10.12 3.62 11.39
C THR A 120 -8.69 4.16 11.42
N GLN A 121 -8.38 4.98 12.42
CA GLN A 121 -7.09 5.67 12.52
C GLN A 121 -5.94 4.68 12.77
N MET A 122 -4.80 4.94 12.11
CA MET A 122 -3.56 4.18 12.16
C MET A 122 -2.36 5.11 12.32
N GLY A 123 -1.16 4.54 12.49
CA GLY A 123 0.05 5.30 12.74
C GLY A 123 0.10 5.86 14.16
N ILE A 124 0.56 7.10 14.30
CA ILE A 124 0.70 7.75 15.61
C ILE A 124 -0.68 8.26 16.04
N VAL A 125 -1.28 7.60 17.04
CA VAL A 125 -2.60 7.94 17.56
C VAL A 125 -2.52 8.41 19.01
N LYS A 126 -3.42 9.33 19.41
CA LYS A 126 -3.55 9.78 20.79
C LYS A 126 -4.48 8.83 21.56
N THR A 127 -4.07 8.40 22.74
CA THR A 127 -4.90 7.60 23.65
C THR A 127 -5.80 8.51 24.49
N LYS A 128 -6.81 7.93 25.14
CA LYS A 128 -7.68 8.63 26.09
C LYS A 128 -6.93 9.30 27.25
N LYS A 129 -5.72 8.84 27.57
CA LYS A 129 -4.84 9.41 28.61
C LYS A 129 -3.88 10.48 28.07
N ASN A 130 -4.13 11.01 26.87
CA ASN A 130 -3.30 11.99 26.18
C ASN A 130 -1.87 11.53 25.87
N SER A 131 -1.57 10.23 25.99
CA SER A 131 -0.31 9.63 25.52
C SER A 131 -0.39 9.28 24.04
N LYS A 132 0.74 9.21 23.33
CA LYS A 132 0.79 8.76 21.93
C LYS A 132 1.16 7.28 21.86
N THR A 133 0.65 6.56 20.88
CA THR A 133 1.04 5.19 20.57
C THR A 133 1.02 4.94 19.07
N VAL A 134 1.67 3.88 18.60
CA VAL A 134 1.74 3.49 17.19
C VAL A 134 0.87 2.26 16.96
N VAL A 135 -0.14 2.39 16.10
CA VAL A 135 -1.07 1.29 15.80
C VAL A 135 -1.19 1.06 14.29
N GLY A 136 -1.61 -0.15 13.92
CA GLY A 136 -1.85 -0.52 12.53
C GLY A 136 -0.62 -0.97 11.72
N TYR A 137 0.58 -0.95 12.32
CA TYR A 137 1.82 -1.46 11.72
C TYR A 137 2.35 -2.67 12.51
N LYS A 138 2.57 -3.80 11.84
CA LYS A 138 3.06 -5.04 12.44
C LYS A 138 4.32 -5.53 11.73
N ALA A 139 5.31 -5.98 12.50
CA ALA A 139 6.41 -6.75 11.95
C ALA A 139 5.93 -8.18 11.69
N SER A 140 5.96 -8.62 10.44
CA SER A 140 5.59 -9.97 10.02
C SER A 140 6.82 -10.87 10.02
N LYS A 141 6.78 -11.96 10.78
CA LYS A 141 7.84 -12.98 10.76
C LYS A 141 7.85 -13.78 9.45
N GLN A 142 6.71 -13.86 8.76
CA GLN A 142 6.58 -14.66 7.54
C GLN A 142 7.26 -13.98 6.34
N SER A 143 7.10 -12.66 6.21
CA SER A 143 7.71 -11.88 5.13
C SER A 143 8.99 -11.16 5.53
N ASP A 144 9.39 -11.26 6.80
CA ASP A 144 10.48 -10.48 7.41
C ASP A 144 10.35 -8.97 7.13
N SER A 145 9.12 -8.46 7.10
CA SER A 145 8.80 -7.08 6.69
C SER A 145 7.74 -6.43 7.58
N VAL A 146 7.40 -5.17 7.29
CA VAL A 146 6.30 -4.44 7.94
C VAL A 146 5.02 -4.59 7.11
N ILE A 147 3.96 -5.09 7.75
CA ILE A 147 2.62 -5.17 7.17
C ILE A 147 1.66 -4.21 7.85
N PHE A 148 0.65 -3.79 7.10
CA PHE A 148 -0.46 -2.97 7.60
C PHE A 148 -1.62 -3.86 8.02
N SER A 149 -2.25 -3.56 9.15
CA SER A 149 -3.35 -4.36 9.69
C SER A 149 -4.33 -3.41 10.38
N CYS A 150 -5.62 -3.49 10.04
CA CYS A 150 -6.61 -2.62 10.67
C CYS A 150 -6.73 -2.95 12.17
N VAL A 151 -6.83 -1.92 13.01
CA VAL A 151 -6.96 -2.09 14.47
C VAL A 151 -8.36 -2.53 14.89
N ASP A 152 -9.36 -2.26 14.05
CA ASP A 152 -10.73 -2.73 14.24
C ASP A 152 -10.81 -4.23 13.93
N GLN A 153 -11.28 -5.01 14.89
CA GLN A 153 -11.40 -6.48 14.78
C GLN A 153 -12.54 -6.91 13.86
N GLN A 154 -13.53 -6.05 13.63
CA GLN A 154 -14.65 -6.32 12.73
C GLN A 154 -14.35 -5.95 11.27
N CYS A 155 -13.24 -5.25 11.03
CA CYS A 155 -12.82 -4.87 9.69
C CYS A 155 -12.34 -6.09 8.90
N LEU A 156 -12.79 -6.23 7.65
CA LEU A 156 -12.31 -7.25 6.70
C LEU A 156 -10.78 -7.30 6.59
N PHE A 157 -10.12 -6.16 6.81
CA PHE A 157 -8.67 -5.99 6.72
C PHE A 157 -7.96 -5.99 8.08
N HIS A 158 -8.58 -6.55 9.13
CA HIS A 158 -7.92 -6.78 10.41
C HIS A 158 -6.66 -7.66 10.27
N GLY A 159 -6.70 -8.68 9.41
CA GLY A 159 -5.55 -9.54 9.14
C GLY A 159 -4.40 -8.78 8.48
N GLN A 160 -4.62 -8.27 7.27
CA GLN A 160 -3.65 -7.49 6.52
C GLN A 160 -4.35 -6.57 5.52
N ILE A 161 -3.95 -5.31 5.42
CA ILE A 161 -4.36 -4.37 4.37
C ILE A 161 -3.46 -4.60 3.14
N PRO A 162 -3.99 -4.69 1.90
CA PRO A 162 -3.22 -5.07 0.71
C PRO A 162 -2.46 -3.88 0.11
N VAL A 163 -1.72 -3.16 0.95
CA VAL A 163 -0.94 -1.98 0.58
C VAL A 163 0.54 -2.30 0.85
N PHE A 164 1.37 -2.06 -0.15
CA PHE A 164 2.81 -2.33 -0.10
C PHE A 164 3.56 -1.03 -0.38
N VAL A 165 4.39 -0.60 0.55
CA VAL A 165 5.18 0.65 0.42
C VAL A 165 6.68 0.40 0.43
N ILE A 166 7.08 -0.85 0.62
CA ILE A 166 8.48 -1.29 0.68
C ILE A 166 8.81 -1.93 -0.66
N ASP A 167 9.84 -1.41 -1.33
CA ASP A 167 10.24 -1.86 -2.67
C ASP A 167 10.41 -3.38 -2.79
N GLU A 168 11.14 -4.01 -1.85
CA GLU A 168 11.33 -5.47 -1.85
C GLU A 168 10.01 -6.24 -1.76
N ASP A 169 9.02 -5.73 -1.02
CA ASP A 169 7.70 -6.33 -0.99
C ASP A 169 6.94 -6.12 -2.30
N ILE A 170 7.08 -4.95 -2.94
CA ILE A 170 6.44 -4.67 -4.24
C ILE A 170 6.99 -5.61 -5.33
N TYR A 171 8.31 -5.86 -5.33
CA TYR A 171 8.95 -6.75 -6.32
C TYR A 171 8.53 -8.21 -6.17
N ASP A 172 8.36 -8.68 -4.93
CA ASP A 172 7.95 -10.05 -4.61
C ASP A 172 6.44 -10.25 -4.79
N GLU A 173 5.64 -9.29 -4.31
CA GLU A 173 4.18 -9.39 -4.32
C GLU A 173 3.58 -9.17 -5.72
N ARG A 174 4.18 -8.26 -6.51
CA ARG A 174 3.70 -7.82 -7.83
C ARG A 174 2.23 -7.36 -7.77
N PRO A 175 1.95 -6.24 -7.08
CA PRO A 175 0.59 -5.82 -6.79
C PRO A 175 -0.18 -5.44 -8.06
N SER A 176 -1.50 -5.60 -8.02
CA SER A 176 -2.40 -5.32 -9.17
C SER A 176 -2.26 -3.90 -9.72
N ILE A 177 -2.04 -2.93 -8.83
CA ILE A 177 -1.75 -1.54 -9.17
C ILE A 177 -0.39 -1.14 -8.59
N VAL A 178 0.46 -0.50 -9.40
CA VAL A 178 1.68 0.17 -8.91
C VAL A 178 1.56 1.67 -9.16
N ILE A 179 1.69 2.46 -8.11
CA ILE A 179 1.89 3.90 -8.19
C ILE A 179 3.37 4.19 -8.12
N ALA A 180 3.93 4.82 -9.17
CA ALA A 180 5.36 5.03 -9.27
C ALA A 180 5.76 6.45 -9.67
N THR A 181 6.93 6.89 -9.22
CA THR A 181 7.57 8.13 -9.68
C THR A 181 8.50 7.90 -10.86
N VAL A 182 8.70 8.93 -11.68
CA VAL A 182 9.57 8.88 -12.87
C VAL A 182 11.00 8.45 -12.53
N ASP A 183 11.53 8.86 -11.37
CA ASP A 183 12.87 8.48 -10.91
C ASP A 183 13.04 6.97 -10.73
N LYS A 184 12.03 6.27 -10.20
CA LYS A 184 12.05 4.81 -10.07
C LYS A 184 12.02 4.11 -11.43
N PHE A 185 11.25 4.62 -12.40
CA PHE A 185 11.27 4.08 -13.76
C PHE A 185 12.65 4.15 -14.41
N ALA A 186 13.41 5.23 -14.20
CA ALA A 186 14.76 5.32 -14.75
C ALA A 186 15.71 4.24 -14.21
N MET A 187 15.42 3.66 -13.04
CA MET A 187 16.21 2.56 -12.46
C MET A 187 16.04 1.23 -13.19
N LEU A 188 15.00 1.06 -14.04
CA LEU A 188 14.76 -0.17 -14.81
C LEU A 188 15.96 -0.63 -15.64
N ALA A 189 16.71 0.34 -16.19
CA ALA A 189 17.89 0.06 -17.00
C ALA A 189 19.04 -0.56 -16.18
N TRP A 190 19.04 -0.37 -14.85
CA TRP A 190 20.19 -0.65 -13.98
C TRP A 190 19.93 -1.73 -12.94
N GLN A 191 18.67 -2.04 -12.61
CA GLN A 191 18.32 -3.04 -11.61
C GLN A 191 17.41 -4.13 -12.19
N PRO A 192 17.94 -5.33 -12.49
CA PRO A 192 17.17 -6.43 -13.09
C PRO A 192 15.95 -6.86 -12.28
N LYS A 193 16.00 -6.75 -10.94
CA LYS A 193 14.87 -7.11 -10.07
C LYS A 193 13.60 -6.29 -10.36
N ILE A 194 13.74 -5.06 -10.85
CA ILE A 194 12.59 -4.21 -11.19
C ILE A 194 11.80 -4.78 -12.38
N ARG A 195 12.43 -5.61 -13.23
CA ARG A 195 11.74 -6.28 -14.33
C ARG A 195 10.62 -7.20 -13.86
N SER A 196 10.57 -7.62 -12.58
CA SER A 196 9.46 -8.43 -12.06
C SER A 196 8.12 -7.68 -11.98
N ILE A 197 8.14 -6.35 -12.10
CA ILE A 197 6.94 -5.49 -12.16
C ILE A 197 6.28 -5.54 -13.56
N PHE A 198 6.98 -5.99 -14.59
CA PHE A 198 6.55 -5.99 -16.00
C PHE A 198 6.45 -7.42 -16.55
#